data_AF-A0A8S1RQ98-F1
#
_entry.id   AF-A0A8S1RQ98-F1
#
_cell.length_a   1.000
_cell.length_b   1.000
_cell.length_c   1.000
_cell.angle_alpha   90.00
_cell.angle_beta   90.00
_cell.angle_gamma   90.00
#
_symmetry.space_group_name_H-M   'P 1'
#
loop_
_entity.id
_entity.type
_entity.pdbx_description
1 polymer ?
#
loop_
_entity_poly.entity_id
_entity_poly.type
_entity_poly.pdbx_seq_one_letter_code
_entity_poly.pdbx_strand_id
1 'polypeptide(L)'
;MQKQNKNLDEINERLNSFAQKLQQEKIELSYNQYDEWAPQEVKLVSVSLNNQILNFHLCGSCQYGSWNQMGAITISNDNQVETFSRKLYDEPDIHGGDVLIYYGTFDEQIQTFVGNWYYLEHQMSGEWYLKFKGQ
;
A
#
# COMPACT_ATOMS: atom_id res chain seq x y z
N MET A 1 -22.49 -24.92 7.63
CA MET A 1 -21.85 -24.43 6.40
C MET A 1 -22.14 -22.95 6.06
N GLN A 2 -23.14 -22.28 6.67
CA GLN A 2 -23.47 -20.87 6.34
C GLN A 2 -22.51 -19.79 6.90
N LYS A 3 -21.77 -20.04 7.99
CA LYS A 3 -20.88 -19.03 8.61
C LYS A 3 -19.61 -18.72 7.82
N GLN A 4 -19.05 -19.69 7.10
CA GLN A 4 -17.84 -19.48 6.30
C GLN A 4 -18.13 -18.59 5.08
N ASN A 5 -19.24 -18.82 4.37
CA ASN A 5 -19.60 -17.98 3.21
C ASN A 5 -19.85 -16.52 3.58
N LYS A 6 -20.51 -16.25 4.71
CA LYS A 6 -20.80 -14.88 5.14
C LYS A 6 -19.52 -14.06 5.41
N ASN A 7 -18.48 -14.68 5.95
CA ASN A 7 -17.19 -14.03 6.20
C ASN A 7 -16.45 -13.69 4.89
N LEU A 8 -16.56 -14.56 3.88
CA LEU A 8 -15.92 -14.35 2.58
C LEU A 8 -16.52 -13.17 1.81
N ASP A 9 -17.84 -13.04 1.84
CA ASP A 9 -18.53 -11.93 1.18
C ASP A 9 -18.15 -10.58 1.82
N GLU A 10 -18.12 -10.51 3.16
CA GLU A 10 -17.71 -9.32 3.92
C GLU A 10 -16.24 -8.91 3.63
N ILE A 11 -15.33 -9.87 3.55
CA ILE A 11 -13.92 -9.62 3.17
C ILE A 11 -13.83 -9.07 1.74
N ASN A 12 -14.55 -9.68 0.80
CA ASN A 12 -14.55 -9.26 -0.59
C ASN A 12 -15.14 -7.84 -0.76
N GLU A 13 -16.20 -7.51 -0.03
CA GLU A 13 -16.77 -6.15 -0.02
C GLU A 13 -15.76 -5.12 0.50
N ARG A 14 -15.06 -5.42 1.60
CA ARG A 14 -14.00 -4.53 2.12
C ARG A 14 -12.87 -4.35 1.13
N LEU A 15 -12.37 -5.43 0.53
CA LEU A 15 -11.32 -5.35 -0.49
C LEU A 15 -11.78 -4.53 -1.70
N ASN A 16 -13.00 -4.73 -2.18
CA ASN A 16 -13.56 -3.93 -3.28
C ASN A 16 -13.68 -2.45 -2.91
N SER A 17 -14.03 -2.12 -1.66
CA SER A 17 -14.04 -0.74 -1.18
C SER A 17 -12.65 -0.11 -1.23
N PHE A 18 -11.60 -0.82 -0.77
CA PHE A 18 -10.22 -0.35 -0.92
C PHE A 18 -9.81 -0.18 -2.39
N ALA A 19 -10.23 -1.10 -3.27
CA ALA A 19 -9.95 -1.00 -4.70
C ALA A 19 -10.59 0.25 -5.31
N GLN A 20 -11.85 0.53 -4.97
CA GLN A 20 -12.53 1.74 -5.41
C GLN A 20 -11.84 3.00 -4.89
N LYS A 21 -11.46 3.05 -3.60
CA LYS A 21 -10.69 4.16 -3.03
C LYS A 21 -9.38 4.38 -3.79
N LEU A 22 -8.63 3.30 -4.05
CA LEU A 22 -7.38 3.39 -4.80
C LEU A 22 -7.60 3.85 -6.27
N GLN A 23 -8.72 3.51 -6.90
CA GLN A 23 -9.00 3.84 -8.30
C GLN A 23 -9.64 5.22 -8.51
N GLN A 24 -10.47 5.68 -7.57
CA GLN A 24 -11.28 6.89 -7.70
C GLN A 24 -10.63 8.12 -7.07
N GLU A 25 -9.85 7.93 -6.01
CA GLU A 25 -9.24 9.04 -5.27
C GLU A 25 -7.85 9.38 -5.83
N LYS A 26 -7.50 10.67 -5.79
CA LYS A 26 -6.09 11.08 -5.91
C LYS A 26 -5.38 10.55 -4.67
N ILE A 27 -4.70 9.41 -4.78
CA ILE A 27 -3.94 8.86 -3.66
C ILE A 27 -2.73 9.76 -3.40
N GLU A 28 -2.62 10.26 -2.17
CA GLU A 28 -1.38 10.85 -1.68
C GLU A 28 -0.73 9.85 -0.72
N LEU A 29 0.53 9.52 -0.97
CA LEU A 29 1.26 8.56 -0.16
C LEU A 29 2.47 9.26 0.42
N SER A 30 2.46 9.46 1.74
CA SER A 30 3.55 10.14 2.44
C SER A 30 4.48 9.13 3.11
N TYR A 31 5.70 9.05 2.61
CA TYR A 31 6.66 8.06 3.06
C TYR A 31 7.58 8.52 4.20
N ASN A 32 7.33 9.66 4.84
CA ASN A 32 8.23 10.12 5.90
C ASN A 32 7.56 10.98 6.98
N GLN A 33 8.20 10.91 8.14
CA GLN A 33 8.01 11.72 9.35
C GLN A 33 8.31 13.23 9.17
N TYR A 34 8.71 13.64 7.97
CA TYR A 34 8.92 15.03 7.58
C TYR A 34 7.74 15.45 6.73
N ASP A 35 7.09 16.55 7.09
CA ASP A 35 5.77 17.07 6.67
C ASP A 35 5.47 17.21 5.15
N GLU A 36 6.27 16.63 4.26
CA GLU A 36 6.10 16.66 2.81
C GLU A 36 5.28 15.46 2.31
N TRP A 37 3.97 15.67 2.21
CA TRP A 37 3.05 14.75 1.55
C TRP A 37 3.22 14.81 0.04
N ALA A 38 3.76 13.76 -0.58
CA ALA A 38 3.94 13.68 -2.03
C ALA A 38 2.76 12.94 -2.70
N PRO A 39 2.13 13.52 -3.74
CA PRO A 39 1.09 12.84 -4.49
C PRO A 39 1.65 11.65 -5.27
N GLN A 40 0.88 10.58 -5.40
CA GLN A 40 1.26 9.39 -6.17
C GLN A 40 0.34 9.14 -7.35
N GLU A 41 0.88 8.54 -8.40
CA GLU A 41 0.10 8.10 -9.54
C GLU A 41 -0.23 6.61 -9.40
N VAL A 42 -1.51 6.28 -9.50
CA VAL A 42 -2.00 4.91 -9.52
C VAL A 42 -1.99 4.40 -10.96
N LYS A 43 -1.22 3.35 -11.24
CA LYS A 43 -1.16 2.75 -12.58
C LYS A 43 -2.10 1.57 -12.73
N LEU A 44 -2.23 0.74 -11.68
CA LEU A 44 -3.07 -0.45 -11.73
C LEU A 44 -3.62 -0.79 -10.35
N VAL A 45 -4.88 -1.22 -10.32
CA VAL A 45 -5.52 -1.83 -9.15
C VAL A 45 -6.32 -3.04 -9.65
N SER A 46 -6.11 -4.20 -9.03
CA SER A 46 -6.86 -5.42 -9.35
C SER A 46 -7.21 -6.21 -8.09
N VAL A 47 -8.38 -6.85 -8.06
CA VAL A 47 -8.83 -7.68 -6.93
C VAL A 47 -8.92 -9.12 -7.38
N SER A 48 -8.23 -10.00 -6.67
CA SER A 48 -8.29 -11.46 -6.82
C SER A 48 -9.22 -12.04 -5.76
N LEU A 49 -10.52 -12.10 -6.06
CA LEU A 49 -11.60 -12.46 -5.12
C LEU A 49 -11.41 -13.83 -4.43
N ASN A 50 -10.94 -14.84 -5.16
CA ASN A 50 -10.75 -16.19 -4.59
C ASN A 50 -9.55 -16.29 -3.64
N ASN A 51 -8.58 -15.39 -3.79
CA ASN A 51 -7.41 -15.34 -2.91
C ASN A 51 -7.56 -14.26 -1.84
N GLN A 52 -8.62 -13.45 -1.89
CA GLN A 52 -8.85 -12.31 -1.00
C GLN A 52 -7.65 -11.34 -0.97
N ILE A 53 -7.10 -11.09 -2.16
CA ILE A 53 -5.95 -10.21 -2.34
C ILE A 53 -6.37 -9.08 -3.26
N LEU A 54 -6.15 -7.86 -2.81
CA LEU A 54 -6.12 -6.70 -3.69
C LEU A 54 -4.67 -6.42 -4.05
N ASN A 55 -4.33 -6.45 -5.33
CA ASN A 55 -3.02 -6.05 -5.83
C ASN A 55 -3.08 -4.61 -6.36
N PHE A 56 -2.03 -3.85 -6.11
CA PHE A 56 -1.90 -2.48 -6.58
C PHE A 56 -0.51 -2.21 -7.15
N HIS A 57 -0.45 -1.28 -8.11
CA HIS A 57 0.77 -0.75 -8.68
C HIS A 57 0.69 0.77 -8.71
N LEU A 58 1.65 1.39 -8.02
CA LEU A 58 1.86 2.82 -7.95
C LEU A 58 3.16 3.18 -8.66
N CYS A 59 3.24 4.39 -9.18
CA CYS A 59 4.51 4.99 -9.55
C CYS A 59 4.53 6.45 -9.12
N GLY A 60 5.74 6.99 -9.07
CA GLY A 60 5.94 8.39 -8.77
C GLY A 60 7.37 8.80 -9.04
N SER A 61 7.68 10.03 -8.69
CA SER A 61 9.03 10.55 -8.71
C SER A 61 9.27 11.39 -7.46
N CYS A 62 10.54 11.48 -7.06
CA CYS A 62 10.98 12.31 -5.95
C CYS A 62 12.40 12.81 -6.25
N GLN A 63 13.03 13.53 -5.31
CA GLN A 63 14.39 14.02 -5.45
C GLN A 63 15.47 12.94 -5.69
N TYR A 64 15.12 11.66 -5.52
CA TYR A 64 16.02 10.52 -5.72
C TYR A 64 15.78 9.78 -7.04
N GLY A 65 14.83 10.24 -7.86
CA GLY A 65 14.48 9.64 -9.14
C GLY A 65 13.02 9.15 -9.23
N SER A 66 12.71 8.57 -10.39
CA SER A 66 11.43 7.91 -10.68
C SER A 66 11.39 6.48 -10.12
N TRP A 67 10.21 6.03 -9.72
CA TRP A 67 10.05 4.74 -9.08
C TRP A 67 8.72 4.07 -9.38
N ASN A 68 8.71 2.74 -9.23
CA ASN A 68 7.55 1.87 -9.29
C ASN A 68 7.37 1.11 -7.98
N GLN A 69 6.13 0.90 -7.56
CA GLN A 69 5.81 0.16 -6.35
C GLN A 69 4.65 -0.79 -6.57
N MET A 70 4.89 -2.07 -6.28
CA MET A 70 3.88 -3.11 -6.40
C MET A 70 3.58 -3.66 -5.01
N GLY A 71 2.31 -3.86 -4.71
CA GLY A 71 1.90 -4.34 -3.41
C GLY A 71 0.59 -5.09 -3.42
N ALA A 72 0.26 -5.60 -2.23
CA ALA A 72 -0.93 -6.35 -1.95
C ALA A 72 -1.55 -5.90 -0.63
N ILE A 73 -2.88 -5.82 -0.59
CA ILE A 73 -3.69 -5.67 0.61
C ILE A 73 -4.43 -6.99 0.84
N THR A 74 -4.42 -7.45 2.09
CA THR A 74 -5.13 -8.66 2.54
C THR A 74 -5.87 -8.36 3.84
N ILE A 75 -6.84 -9.21 4.20
CA ILE A 75 -7.58 -9.12 5.46
C ILE A 75 -7.37 -10.43 6.21
N SER A 76 -6.81 -10.35 7.42
CA SER A 76 -6.57 -11.51 8.27
C SER A 76 -7.87 -12.05 8.87
N ASN A 77 -7.80 -13.25 9.46
CA ASN A 77 -8.94 -13.87 10.13
C ASN A 77 -9.47 -13.06 11.32
N ASP A 78 -8.65 -12.19 11.90
CA ASP A 78 -9.02 -11.28 12.99
C ASP A 78 -9.58 -9.94 12.45
N ASN A 79 -9.93 -9.90 11.16
CA ASN A 79 -10.42 -8.73 10.44
C ASN A 79 -9.44 -7.54 10.37
N GLN A 80 -8.16 -7.75 10.72
CA GLN A 80 -7.11 -6.76 10.53
C GLN A 80 -6.74 -6.67 9.04
N VAL A 81 -6.78 -5.46 8.49
CA VAL A 81 -6.33 -5.21 7.12
C VAL A 81 -4.81 -5.00 7.15
N GLU A 82 -4.11 -5.74 6.31
CA GLU A 82 -2.66 -5.77 6.22
C GLU A 82 -2.21 -5.42 4.81
N THR A 83 -1.04 -4.82 4.68
CA THR A 83 -0.46 -4.47 3.39
C THR A 83 1.02 -4.80 3.34
N PHE A 84 1.44 -5.23 2.16
CA PHE A 84 2.83 -5.47 1.81
C PHE A 84 3.10 -4.82 0.46
N SER A 85 4.20 -4.09 0.33
CA SER A 85 4.61 -3.59 -0.98
C SER A 85 6.12 -3.47 -1.13
N ARG A 86 6.55 -3.50 -2.38
CA ARG A 86 7.93 -3.38 -2.80
C ARG A 86 8.07 -2.20 -3.74
N LYS A 87 8.96 -1.25 -3.40
CA LYS A 87 9.32 -0.10 -4.22
C LYS A 87 10.70 -0.30 -4.85
N LEU A 88 10.81 0.08 -6.11
CA LEU A 88 12.01 0.02 -6.94
C LEU A 88 12.20 1.36 -7.65
N TYR A 89 13.43 1.86 -7.67
CA TYR A 89 13.79 3.03 -8.46
C TYR A 89 14.26 2.61 -9.86
N ASP A 90 13.75 3.26 -10.90
CA ASP A 90 14.10 2.95 -12.29
C ASP A 90 15.42 3.64 -12.69
N GLU A 91 15.58 4.91 -12.29
CA GLU A 91 16.76 5.74 -12.54
C GLU A 91 17.15 6.47 -11.24
N PRO A 92 17.77 5.76 -10.29
CA PRO A 92 18.08 6.34 -9.00
C PRO A 92 19.30 7.28 -9.06
N ASP A 93 19.13 8.50 -8.55
CA ASP A 93 20.21 9.48 -8.46
C ASP A 93 21.23 9.16 -7.35
N ILE A 94 20.83 8.35 -6.36
CA ILE A 94 21.65 8.04 -5.18
C ILE A 94 21.75 6.52 -4.91
N HIS A 95 20.73 5.76 -5.31
CA HIS A 95 20.45 4.42 -4.78
C HIS A 95 20.16 3.40 -5.89
N GLY A 96 21.14 3.22 -6.78
CA GLY A 96 21.20 2.20 -7.83
C GLY A 96 20.77 0.80 -7.40
N GLY A 97 19.55 0.38 -7.74
CA GLY A 97 19.10 -0.99 -7.50
C GLY A 97 18.50 -1.27 -6.12
N ASP A 98 18.34 -0.24 -5.27
CA ASP A 98 17.83 -0.43 -3.93
C ASP A 98 16.36 -0.86 -3.91
N VAL A 99 16.09 -1.92 -3.14
CA VAL A 99 14.75 -2.44 -2.92
C VAL A 99 14.26 -1.99 -1.54
N LEU A 100 13.17 -1.22 -1.51
CA LEU A 100 12.47 -0.90 -0.28
C LEU A 100 11.26 -1.82 -0.14
N ILE A 101 11.14 -2.41 1.04
CA ILE A 101 10.03 -3.27 1.40
C ILE A 101 9.22 -2.59 2.49
N TYR A 102 7.91 -2.51 2.30
CA TYR A 102 6.96 -1.91 3.21
C TYR A 102 6.00 -2.97 3.74
N TYR A 103 5.83 -3.00 5.05
CA TYR A 103 4.80 -3.77 5.73
C TYR A 103 3.97 -2.83 6.59
N GLY A 104 2.66 -3.04 6.65
CA GLY A 104 1.81 -2.24 7.52
C GLY A 104 0.41 -2.80 7.71
N THR A 105 -0.33 -2.13 8.57
CA THR A 105 -1.72 -2.42 8.91
C THR A 105 -2.58 -1.18 8.70
N PHE A 106 -3.84 -1.36 8.33
CA PHE A 106 -4.78 -0.24 8.26
C PHE A 106 -5.27 0.13 9.65
N ASP A 107 -5.11 1.40 10.01
CA ASP A 107 -5.74 2.02 11.16
C ASP A 107 -7.08 2.62 10.72
N GLU A 108 -8.18 2.03 11.18
CA GLU A 108 -9.54 2.45 10.86
C GLU A 108 -9.92 3.80 11.50
N GLN A 109 -9.31 4.20 12.61
CA GLN A 109 -9.65 5.44 13.30
C GLN A 109 -9.17 6.67 12.52
N ILE A 110 -7.96 6.57 11.95
CA ILE A 110 -7.33 7.64 11.18
C ILE A 110 -7.33 7.37 9.67
N GLN A 111 -7.98 6.28 9.23
CA GLN A 111 -8.11 5.86 7.82
C GLN A 111 -6.76 5.84 7.08
N THR A 112 -5.72 5.27 7.71
CA THR A 112 -4.34 5.33 7.25
C THR A 112 -3.65 3.98 7.43
N PHE A 113 -2.93 3.51 6.42
CA PHE A 113 -1.99 2.41 6.57
C PHE A 113 -0.74 2.89 7.30
N VAL A 114 -0.36 2.19 8.35
CA VAL A 114 0.83 2.50 9.16
C VAL A 114 1.73 1.29 9.24
N GLY A 115 3.04 1.51 9.25
CA GLY A 115 3.98 0.43 9.47
C GLY A 115 5.42 0.81 9.25
N ASN A 116 6.24 -0.16 8.84
CA ASN A 116 7.67 0.00 8.68
C ASN A 116 8.13 -0.28 7.25
N TRP A 117 9.14 0.46 6.80
CA TRP A 117 9.89 0.19 5.61
C TRP A 117 11.30 -0.28 5.96
N TYR A 118 11.90 -1.07 5.07
CA TYR A 118 13.24 -1.62 5.22
C TYR A 118 13.98 -1.60 3.88
N TYR A 119 15.23 -1.14 3.88
CA TYR A 119 16.17 -1.38 2.77
C TYR A 119 16.75 -2.77 2.88
N LEU A 120 16.62 -3.58 1.82
CA LEU A 120 17.19 -4.93 1.82
C LEU A 120 18.73 -4.93 1.90
N GLU A 121 19.38 -3.94 1.30
CA GLU A 121 20.85 -3.93 1.16
C GLU A 121 21.57 -3.08 2.23
N HIS A 122 20.90 -2.08 2.81
CA HIS A 122 21.55 -1.08 3.68
C HIS A 122 21.25 -1.23 5.18
N GLN A 123 20.49 -2.26 5.59
CA GLN A 123 20.04 -2.47 6.98
C GLN A 123 19.38 -1.24 7.63
N MET A 124 18.80 -0.36 6.80
CA MET A 124 18.08 0.82 7.24
C MET A 124 16.59 0.52 7.30
N SER A 125 15.91 1.11 8.29
CA SER A 125 14.47 1.00 8.45
C SER A 125 13.88 2.29 8.98
N GLY A 126 12.58 2.47 8.77
CA GLY A 126 11.83 3.59 9.33
C GLY A 126 10.33 3.34 9.26
N GLU A 127 9.55 4.31 9.73
CA GLU A 127 8.09 4.25 9.72
C GLU A 127 7.52 4.89 8.44
N TRP A 128 6.32 4.47 8.03
CA TRP A 128 5.60 5.06 6.89
C TRP A 128 4.09 5.14 7.14
N TYR A 129 3.43 6.04 6.39
CA TYR A 129 2.00 6.32 6.48
C TYR A 129 1.36 6.47 5.08
N LEU A 130 0.40 5.62 4.72
CA LEU A 130 -0.41 5.79 3.49
C LEU A 130 -1.82 6.21 3.85
N LYS A 131 -2.20 7.43 3.46
CA LYS A 131 -3.52 8.01 3.72
C LYS A 131 -4.31 8.14 2.43
N PHE A 132 -5.58 7.76 2.47
CA PHE A 132 -6.52 8.05 1.39
C PHE A 132 -7.01 9.50 1.53
N LYS A 133 -6.82 10.36 0.52
CA LYS A 133 -7.33 11.74 0.53
C LYS A 133 -8.73 11.77 -0.09
N GLY A 134 -9.74 11.77 0.77
CA GLY A 134 -11.15 11.69 0.34
C GLY A 134 -12.19 12.22 1.34
N GLN A 135 -11.81 12.93 2.41
CA GLN A 135 -12.74 13.64 3.30
C GLN A 135 -12.18 14.98 3.77
#